data_AF-A0A098EXG2-F1
#
_entry.id   AF-A0A098EXG2-F1
#
_cell.length_a   1.000
_cell.length_b   1.000
_cell.length_c   1.000
_cell.angle_alpha   90.00
_cell.angle_beta   90.00
_cell.angle_gamma   90.00
#
_symmetry.space_group_name_H-M   'P 1'
#
loop_
_entity.id
_entity.type
_entity.pdbx_description
1 polymer ?
#
loop_
_entity_poly.entity_id
_entity_poly.type
_entity_poly.pdbx_seq_one_letter_code
_entity_poly.pdbx_strand_id
1 'polypeptide(L)'
;MGLFHWFAWLVYPYTVAAILGMGIVWQYESFAMFEEMQVKSGVILNRIVKLLWLLTTLTGVGLIAFYRSTDDLPNMGQWLLGFLYFSPDLTVLKHASVLLQIHLLLLFTFLLFFSFTKYVSVLFKPLYVLKALNRRKARLR
;
A
#
# COMPACT_ATOMS: atom_id res chain seq x y z
N MET A 1 -20.63 8.05 14.84
CA MET A 1 -19.39 7.36 14.41
C MET A 1 -18.33 7.67 15.46
N GLY A 2 -17.62 6.67 16.00
CA GLY A 2 -16.56 6.94 16.97
C GLY A 2 -15.32 7.57 16.31
N LEU A 3 -14.60 8.44 17.02
CA LEU A 3 -13.37 9.11 16.52
C LEU A 3 -12.36 8.12 15.94
N PHE A 4 -12.21 6.96 16.59
CA PHE A 4 -11.33 5.88 16.14
C PHE A 4 -11.68 5.35 14.75
N HIS A 5 -12.97 5.16 14.45
CA HIS A 5 -13.44 4.67 13.14
C HIS A 5 -13.06 5.66 12.03
N TRP A 6 -13.22 6.95 12.29
CA TRP A 6 -12.87 8.00 11.33
C TRP A 6 -11.35 8.07 11.09
N PHE A 7 -10.57 7.92 12.16
CA PHE A 7 -9.11 7.88 12.04
C PHE A 7 -8.63 6.66 11.25
N ALA A 8 -9.14 5.47 11.59
CA ALA A 8 -8.72 4.20 11.00
C ALA A 8 -9.08 4.07 9.51
N TRP A 9 -10.23 4.60 9.09
CA TRP A 9 -10.78 4.37 7.74
C TRP A 9 -10.80 5.61 6.85
N LEU A 10 -10.38 6.76 7.35
CA LEU A 10 -10.18 7.94 6.52
C LEU A 10 -8.76 8.46 6.63
N VAL A 11 -8.37 8.95 7.80
CA VAL A 11 -7.09 9.66 7.99
C VAL A 11 -5.91 8.73 7.72
N TYR A 12 -5.92 7.54 8.30
CA TYR A 12 -4.79 6.62 8.21
C TYR A 12 -4.53 6.12 6.78
N PRO A 13 -5.52 5.62 6.01
CA PRO A 13 -5.34 5.25 4.61
C PRO A 13 -4.76 6.36 3.73
N TYR A 14 -5.25 7.61 3.85
CA TYR A 14 -4.72 8.73 3.08
C TYR A 14 -3.29 9.09 3.50
N THR A 15 -2.99 9.04 4.79
CA THR A 15 -1.63 9.28 5.29
C THR A 15 -0.66 8.24 4.73
N VAL A 16 -1.04 6.95 4.74
CA VAL A 16 -0.22 5.88 4.15
C VAL A 16 -0.03 6.09 2.66
N ALA A 17 -1.09 6.42 1.90
CA ALA A 17 -0.97 6.68 0.48
C ALA A 17 -0.05 7.86 0.16
N ALA A 18 -0.13 8.94 0.94
CA ALA A 18 0.77 10.09 0.80
C ALA A 18 2.23 9.73 1.08
N ILE A 19 2.49 8.98 2.17
CA ILE A 19 3.84 8.51 2.52
C ILE A 19 4.38 7.54 1.46
N LEU A 20 3.55 6.65 0.93
CA LEU A 20 3.93 5.76 -0.16
C LEU A 20 4.30 6.54 -1.42
N GLY A 21 3.49 7.53 -1.80
CA GLY A 21 3.77 8.43 -2.91
C GLY A 21 5.10 9.18 -2.73
N MET A 22 5.31 9.77 -1.56
CA MET A 22 6.58 10.44 -1.21
C MET A 22 7.76 9.49 -1.22
N GLY A 23 7.61 8.27 -0.69
CA GLY A 23 8.65 7.24 -0.71
C GLY A 23 9.07 6.85 -2.13
N ILE A 24 8.11 6.75 -3.05
CA ILE A 24 8.39 6.51 -4.49
C ILE A 24 9.18 7.69 -5.09
N VAL A 25 8.77 8.93 -4.81
CA VAL A 25 9.43 10.14 -5.34
C VAL A 25 10.85 10.30 -4.77
N TRP A 26 11.04 10.15 -3.47
CA TRP A 26 12.35 10.30 -2.83
C TRP A 26 13.38 9.29 -3.30
N GLN A 27 12.96 8.04 -3.54
CA GLN A 27 13.84 7.02 -4.11
C GLN A 27 14.31 7.37 -5.54
N TYR A 28 13.54 8.19 -6.27
CA TYR A 28 13.89 8.63 -7.61
C TYR A 28 14.88 9.80 -7.61
N GLU A 29 14.68 10.78 -6.73
CA GLU A 29 15.50 12.00 -6.70
C GLU A 29 16.81 11.85 -5.93
N SER A 30 16.81 11.07 -4.83
CA SER A 30 17.92 11.02 -3.86
C SER A 30 18.35 9.58 -3.53
N PHE A 31 18.66 8.79 -4.56
CA PHE A 31 19.05 7.38 -4.42
C PHE A 31 20.18 7.16 -3.40
N ALA A 32 21.21 8.01 -3.40
CA ALA A 32 22.37 7.88 -2.50
C ALA A 32 22.01 8.10 -1.02
N MET A 33 21.16 9.09 -0.70
CA MET A 33 20.71 9.33 0.69
C MET A 33 19.78 8.22 1.17
N PHE A 34 18.95 7.66 0.27
CA PHE A 34 18.08 6.54 0.60
C PHE A 34 18.87 5.27 0.91
N GLU A 35 19.92 4.99 0.14
CA GLU A 35 20.82 3.85 0.36
C GLU A 35 21.50 3.92 1.73
N GLU A 36 21.99 5.11 2.14
CA GLU A 36 22.60 5.29 3.45
C GLU A 36 21.61 5.07 4.62
N MET A 37 20.39 5.61 4.52
CA MET A 37 19.33 5.39 5.51
C MET A 37 18.97 3.89 5.62
N GLN A 38 18.97 3.20 4.48
CA GLN A 38 18.66 1.78 4.42
C GLN A 38 19.80 0.91 4.99
N VAL A 39 21.07 1.28 4.84
CA VAL A 39 22.17 0.52 5.46
C VAL A 39 22.05 0.54 6.99
N LYS A 40 21.65 1.67 7.58
CA LYS A 40 21.54 1.82 9.04
C LYS A 40 20.36 1.06 9.66
N SER A 41 19.22 0.98 8.97
CA SER A 41 17.95 0.46 9.53
C SER A 41 17.34 -0.71 8.75
N GLY A 42 17.95 -1.08 7.62
CA GLY A 42 17.33 -1.94 6.60
C GLY A 42 17.12 -3.38 7.04
N VAL A 43 17.91 -3.93 7.96
CA VAL A 43 17.74 -5.32 8.40
C VAL A 43 16.43 -5.49 9.17
N ILE A 44 16.17 -4.61 10.14
CA ILE A 44 14.95 -4.63 10.97
C ILE A 44 13.74 -4.30 10.09
N LEU A 45 13.83 -3.24 9.30
CA LEU A 45 12.75 -2.82 8.40
C LEU A 45 12.39 -3.94 7.40
N ASN A 46 13.38 -4.58 6.76
CA ASN A 46 13.13 -5.69 5.84
C ASN A 46 12.46 -6.88 6.55
N ARG A 47 12.81 -7.16 7.80
CA ARG A 47 12.18 -8.23 8.59
C ARG A 47 10.72 -7.91 8.87
N ILE A 48 10.44 -6.68 9.31
CA ILE A 48 9.06 -6.20 9.56
C ILE A 48 8.22 -6.30 8.29
N VAL A 49 8.74 -5.82 7.16
CA VAL A 49 8.02 -5.83 5.88
C VAL A 49 7.74 -7.25 5.40
N LYS A 50 8.69 -8.19 5.56
CA LYS A 50 8.46 -9.61 5.24
C LYS A 50 7.40 -10.23 6.13
N LEU A 51 7.40 -9.93 7.42
CA LEU A 51 6.40 -10.41 8.36
C LEU A 51 5.01 -9.85 8.01
N LEU A 52 4.91 -8.54 7.80
CA LEU A 52 3.66 -7.88 7.42
C LEU A 52 3.14 -8.39 6.07
N TRP A 53 4.02 -8.63 5.10
CA TRP A 53 3.66 -9.24 3.82
C TRP A 53 3.05 -10.64 4.01
N LEU A 54 3.68 -11.47 4.84
CA LEU A 54 3.18 -12.81 5.16
C LEU A 54 1.81 -12.74 5.86
N LEU A 55 1.65 -11.88 6.87
CA LEU A 55 0.39 -11.72 7.59
C LEU A 55 -0.73 -11.16 6.69
N THR A 56 -0.42 -10.20 5.84
CA THR A 56 -1.38 -9.63 4.88
C THR A 56 -1.80 -10.68 3.84
N THR A 57 -0.86 -11.50 3.37
CA THR A 57 -1.15 -12.61 2.46
C THR A 57 -2.04 -13.66 3.14
N LEU A 58 -1.71 -14.05 4.36
CA LEU A 58 -2.47 -15.04 5.14
C LEU A 58 -3.90 -14.56 5.40
N THR A 59 -4.08 -13.31 5.82
CA THR A 59 -5.41 -12.73 6.06
C THR A 59 -6.18 -12.53 4.76
N GLY A 60 -5.53 -12.17 3.66
CA GLY A 60 -6.16 -12.07 2.33
C GLY A 60 -6.65 -13.42 1.80
N VAL A 61 -5.83 -14.47 1.92
CA VAL A 61 -6.23 -15.85 1.62
C VAL A 61 -7.37 -16.28 2.54
N GLY A 62 -7.31 -15.93 3.84
CA GLY A 62 -8.39 -16.17 4.79
C GLY A 62 -9.70 -15.53 4.37
N LEU A 63 -9.70 -14.28 3.93
CA LEU A 63 -10.89 -13.61 3.40
C LEU A 63 -11.46 -14.35 2.19
N ILE A 64 -10.61 -14.75 1.24
CA ILE A 64 -11.05 -15.49 0.05
C ILE A 64 -11.59 -16.88 0.43
N ALA A 65 -11.00 -17.55 1.41
CA ALA A 65 -11.40 -18.90 1.80
C ALA A 65 -12.70 -18.92 2.64
N PHE A 66 -12.82 -18.02 3.62
CA PHE A 66 -13.91 -18.02 4.59
C PHE A 66 -15.08 -17.10 4.22
N TYR A 67 -14.82 -16.05 3.44
CA TYR A 67 -15.77 -14.98 3.14
C TYR A 67 -16.05 -14.84 1.63
N ARG A 68 -15.81 -15.89 0.85
CA ARG A 68 -16.11 -15.90 -0.59
C ARG A 68 -17.59 -15.64 -0.91
N SER A 69 -18.48 -16.07 -0.02
CA SER A 69 -19.93 -16.00 -0.18
C SER A 69 -20.57 -14.87 0.63
N THR A 70 -19.79 -13.99 1.26
CA THR A 70 -20.31 -12.82 1.97
C THR A 70 -20.05 -11.55 1.15
N ASP A 71 -20.75 -10.48 1.53
CA ASP A 71 -20.59 -9.17 0.89
C ASP A 71 -19.28 -8.47 1.25
N ASP A 72 -18.40 -9.07 2.08
CA ASP A 72 -17.16 -8.44 2.54
C ASP A 72 -16.19 -8.09 1.40
N LEU A 73 -15.99 -9.00 0.44
CA LEU A 73 -15.08 -8.75 -0.70
C LEU A 73 -15.61 -7.64 -1.64
N PRO A 74 -16.88 -7.66 -2.07
CA PRO A 74 -17.50 -6.54 -2.79
C PRO A 74 -17.44 -5.21 -2.02
N ASN A 75 -17.76 -5.24 -0.72
CA ASN A 75 -17.73 -4.06 0.16
C ASN A 75 -16.32 -3.47 0.26
N MET A 76 -15.29 -4.31 0.42
CA MET A 76 -13.90 -3.87 0.38
C MET A 76 -13.57 -3.21 -0.96
N GLY A 77 -13.98 -3.80 -2.08
CA GLY A 77 -13.77 -3.25 -3.41
C GLY A 77 -14.43 -1.87 -3.59
N GLN A 78 -15.69 -1.74 -3.19
CA GLN A 78 -16.43 -0.47 -3.22
C GLN A 78 -15.76 0.59 -2.36
N TRP A 79 -15.34 0.23 -1.14
CA TRP A 79 -14.64 1.15 -0.25
C TRP A 79 -13.29 1.60 -0.85
N LEU A 80 -12.51 0.67 -1.43
CA LEU A 80 -11.25 0.99 -2.10
C LEU A 80 -11.44 1.94 -3.29
N LEU A 81 -12.48 1.73 -4.10
CA LEU A 81 -12.82 2.66 -5.18
C LEU A 81 -13.17 4.04 -4.63
N GLY A 82 -14.04 4.12 -3.64
CA GLY A 82 -14.39 5.39 -2.99
C GLY A 82 -13.16 6.09 -2.41
N PHE A 83 -12.26 5.34 -1.79
CA PHE A 83 -10.99 5.85 -1.29
C PHE A 83 -10.15 6.50 -2.41
N LEU A 84 -10.02 5.85 -3.58
CA LEU A 84 -9.29 6.38 -4.74
C LEU A 84 -9.96 7.64 -5.34
N TYR A 85 -11.29 7.74 -5.27
CA TYR A 85 -12.05 8.92 -5.71
C TYR A 85 -12.19 10.00 -4.64
N PHE A 86 -11.48 9.88 -3.51
CA PHE A 86 -11.59 10.82 -2.38
C PHE A 86 -13.00 10.92 -1.77
N SER A 87 -13.82 9.88 -1.93
CA SER A 87 -15.18 9.77 -1.40
C SER A 87 -15.44 8.38 -0.79
N PRO A 88 -14.67 7.95 0.24
CA PRO A 88 -14.85 6.63 0.83
C PRO A 88 -16.13 6.56 1.67
N ASP A 89 -16.93 5.54 1.44
CA ASP A 89 -18.13 5.28 2.24
C ASP A 89 -17.75 4.55 3.54
N LEU A 90 -17.69 5.30 4.64
CA LEU A 90 -17.33 4.78 5.96
C LEU A 90 -18.37 3.82 6.55
N THR A 91 -19.58 3.77 5.99
CA THR A 91 -20.63 2.85 6.44
C THR A 91 -20.37 1.42 6.00
N VAL A 92 -19.76 1.24 4.83
CA VAL A 92 -19.40 -0.06 4.24
C VAL A 92 -18.48 -0.85 5.18
N LEU A 93 -17.47 -0.20 5.76
CA LEU A 93 -16.55 -0.84 6.71
C LEU A 93 -17.08 -0.97 8.13
N LYS A 94 -18.16 -0.25 8.48
CA LYS A 94 -18.78 -0.37 9.82
C LYS A 94 -19.40 -1.76 10.04
N HIS A 95 -19.90 -2.35 8.97
CA HIS A 95 -20.55 -3.66 8.97
C HIS A 95 -19.65 -4.79 8.44
N ALA A 96 -18.42 -4.46 8.03
CA ALA A 96 -17.42 -5.41 7.59
C ALA A 96 -17.02 -6.37 8.71
N SER A 97 -16.71 -7.61 8.35
CA SER A 97 -16.14 -8.58 9.30
C SER A 97 -14.85 -8.06 9.95
N VAL A 98 -14.60 -8.53 11.18
CA VAL A 98 -13.38 -8.19 11.92
C VAL A 98 -12.13 -8.63 11.14
N LEU A 99 -12.19 -9.75 10.41
CA LEU A 99 -11.09 -10.20 9.59
C LEU A 99 -10.77 -9.20 8.47
N LEU A 100 -11.80 -8.63 7.82
CA LEU A 100 -11.61 -7.61 6.78
C LEU A 100 -10.99 -6.32 7.36
N GLN A 101 -11.48 -5.88 8.52
CA GLN A 101 -10.91 -4.71 9.21
C GLN A 101 -9.43 -4.93 9.56
N ILE A 102 -9.09 -6.10 10.13
CA ILE A 102 -7.70 -6.46 10.45
C ILE A 102 -6.86 -6.53 9.17
N HIS A 103 -7.37 -7.14 8.10
CA HIS A 103 -6.66 -7.26 6.83
C HIS A 103 -6.34 -5.88 6.25
N LEU A 104 -7.28 -4.94 6.23
CA LEU A 104 -7.05 -3.59 5.73
C LEU A 104 -6.03 -2.83 6.58
N LEU A 105 -6.10 -2.91 7.91
CA LEU A 105 -5.10 -2.29 8.77
C LEU A 105 -3.70 -2.87 8.54
N LEU A 106 -3.59 -4.20 8.39
CA LEU A 106 -2.34 -4.86 8.06
C LEU A 106 -1.82 -4.45 6.68
N LEU A 107 -2.69 -4.36 5.68
CA LEU A 107 -2.36 -3.94 4.33
C LEU A 107 -1.80 -2.51 4.31
N PHE A 108 -2.48 -1.55 4.95
CA PHE A 108 -2.00 -0.17 5.03
C PHE A 108 -0.70 -0.06 5.86
N THR A 109 -0.57 -0.82 6.95
CA THR A 109 0.68 -0.87 7.72
C THR A 109 1.81 -1.45 6.89
N PHE A 110 1.54 -2.51 6.13
CA PHE A 110 2.48 -3.09 5.18
C PHE A 110 2.93 -2.05 4.15
N LEU A 111 1.99 -1.35 3.50
CA LEU A 111 2.31 -0.31 2.51
C LEU A 111 3.13 0.84 3.11
N LEU A 112 2.83 1.23 4.36
CA LEU A 112 3.57 2.25 5.08
C LEU A 112 5.03 1.85 5.31
N PHE A 113 5.30 0.64 5.81
CA PHE A 113 6.69 0.21 5.99
C PHE A 113 7.37 -0.13 4.66
N PHE A 114 6.60 -0.62 3.70
CA PHE A 114 7.08 -0.92 2.36
C PHE A 114 7.66 0.32 1.69
N SER A 115 7.04 1.51 1.84
CA SER A 115 7.52 2.78 1.25
C SER A 115 8.97 3.13 1.60
N PHE A 116 9.46 2.65 2.75
CA PHE A 116 10.83 2.87 3.23
C PHE A 116 11.82 1.77 2.82
N THR A 117 11.40 0.79 2.00
CA THR A 117 12.27 -0.29 1.52
C THR A 117 12.74 -0.09 0.09
N LYS A 118 13.88 -0.69 -0.26
CA LYS A 118 14.34 -0.80 -1.65
C LYS A 118 13.35 -1.51 -2.59
N TYR A 119 12.43 -2.31 -2.06
CA TYR A 119 11.51 -3.10 -2.88
C TYR A 119 10.53 -2.22 -3.67
N VAL A 120 10.21 -1.03 -3.15
CA VAL A 120 9.39 -0.02 -3.86
C VAL A 120 10.03 0.33 -5.20
N SER A 121 11.33 0.70 -5.22
CA SER A 121 12.04 0.99 -6.47
C SER A 121 11.97 -0.17 -7.48
N VAL A 122 12.05 -1.42 -7.01
CA VAL A 122 12.02 -2.60 -7.87
C VAL A 122 10.65 -2.77 -8.51
N LEU A 123 9.58 -2.56 -7.75
CA LEU A 123 8.20 -2.69 -8.23
C LEU A 123 7.84 -1.62 -9.27
N PHE A 124 8.35 -0.39 -9.11
CA PHE A 124 8.03 0.74 -10.00
C PHE A 124 9.06 0.98 -11.12
N LYS A 125 10.13 0.17 -11.20
CA LYS A 125 11.10 0.15 -12.31
C LYS A 125 10.54 -0.07 -13.73
N PRO A 126 9.44 -0.79 -14.02
CA PRO A 126 8.98 -0.95 -15.41
C PRO A 126 8.62 0.37 -16.11
N LEU A 127 8.32 1.44 -15.36
CA LEU A 127 8.18 2.80 -15.91
C LEU A 127 9.48 3.30 -16.56
N TYR A 128 10.64 2.80 -16.14
CA TYR A 128 11.96 3.13 -16.69
C TYR A 128 12.14 2.58 -18.10
N VAL A 129 11.71 1.34 -18.35
CA VAL A 129 11.78 0.73 -19.69
C VAL A 129 10.92 1.53 -20.66
N LEU A 130 9.72 1.94 -20.25
CA LEU A 130 8.83 2.76 -21.07
C LEU A 130 9.40 4.16 -21.34
N LYS A 131 9.98 4.84 -20.34
CA LYS A 131 10.58 6.17 -20.51
C LYS A 131 11.86 6.13 -21.36
N ALA A 132 12.69 5.09 -21.19
CA ALA A 132 13.89 4.87 -21.99
C ALA A 132 13.54 4.55 -23.46
N LEU A 133 12.52 3.73 -23.69
CA LEU A 133 11.99 3.45 -25.04
C LEU A 133 11.44 4.71 -25.70
N ASN A 134 10.70 5.55 -24.96
CA ASN A 134 10.12 6.77 -25.52
C ASN A 134 11.20 7.82 -25.88
N ARG A 135 12.26 7.96 -25.06
CA ARG A 135 13.41 8.82 -25.39
C ARG A 135 14.20 8.34 -26.61
N ARG A 136 14.30 7.03 -26.81
CA ARG A 136 14.95 6.45 -28.00
C ARG A 136 14.14 6.72 -29.27
N LYS A 137 12.81 6.63 -29.18
CA LYS A 137 11.89 6.94 -30.28
C LYS A 137 11.90 8.42 -30.68
N ALA A 138 12.09 9.33 -29.72
CA ALA A 138 12.22 10.78 -29.96
C ALA A 138 13.56 11.20 -30.58
N ARG A 139 14.61 10.37 -30.51
CA ARG A 139 15.91 10.63 -31.16
C ARG A 139 16.02 10.07 -32.59
N LEU A 140 15.05 9.26 -33.02
CA LEU A 140 14.99 8.62 -34.34
C LEU A 140 14.00 9.32 -35.29
N ARG A 141 13.38 10.41 -34.84
CA ARG A 141 12.66 11.39 -35.65
C ARG A 141 13.47 12.67 -35.68
#